data_AF-A0A1B7P9S2-F1
#
_entry.id   AF-A0A1B7P9S2-F1
#
_cell.length_a   1.000
_cell.length_b   1.000
_cell.length_c   1.000
_cell.angle_alpha   90.00
_cell.angle_beta   90.00
_cell.angle_gamma   90.00
#
_symmetry.space_group_name_H-M   'P 1'
#
loop_
_entity.id
_entity.type
_entity.pdbx_description
1 polymer ?
#
loop_
_entity_poly.entity_id
_entity_poly.type
_entity_poly.pdbx_seq_one_letter_code
_entity_poly.pdbx_strand_id
1 'polypeptide(L)'
;MTVLKFVQSVWQSFRTTSGLEPRLLDNLRVTAARPGVVNFELDIQKEHTNRLGILHGGTIASMVDLGGSLALASRGLFSTGVSTDLNGSWHATPSPGLHYLGLISKHMTSDVSQFRGKNRG
;
A
#
# COMPACT_ATOMS: atom_id res chain seq x y z
N MET A 1 -8.46 13.03 14.65
CA MET A 1 -7.20 12.43 14.12
C MET A 1 -6.99 12.91 12.69
N THR A 2 -5.75 13.18 12.27
CA THR A 2 -5.45 13.49 10.87
C THR A 2 -5.61 12.23 10.01
N VAL A 3 -5.98 12.39 8.72
CA VAL A 3 -6.17 11.27 7.77
C VAL A 3 -4.93 10.35 7.75
N LEU A 4 -3.73 10.94 7.73
CA LEU A 4 -2.47 10.19 7.78
C LEU A 4 -2.34 9.31 9.03
N LYS A 5 -2.64 9.83 10.23
CA LYS A 5 -2.55 9.03 11.47
C LYS A 5 -3.54 7.87 11.47
N PHE A 6 -4.73 8.08 10.91
CA PHE A 6 -5.72 7.02 10.78
C PHE A 6 -5.26 5.93 9.81
N VAL A 7 -4.82 6.30 8.60
CA VAL A 7 -4.28 5.34 7.62
C VAL A 7 -3.07 4.58 8.18
N GLN A 8 -2.17 5.26 8.90
CA GLN A 8 -1.05 4.62 9.57
C GLN A 8 -1.52 3.60 10.63
N SER A 9 -2.57 3.92 11.40
CA SER A 9 -3.13 2.96 12.37
C SER A 9 -3.73 1.72 11.70
N VAL A 10 -4.37 1.90 10.54
CA VAL A 10 -4.88 0.78 9.72
C VAL A 10 -3.72 -0.05 9.17
N TRP A 11 -2.67 0.59 8.66
CA TRP A 11 -1.46 -0.10 8.22
C TRP A 11 -0.84 -0.94 9.35
N GLN A 12 -0.72 -0.38 10.56
CA GLN A 12 -0.23 -1.14 11.70
C GLN A 12 -1.14 -2.33 12.05
N SER A 13 -2.46 -2.21 11.87
CA SER A 13 -3.36 -3.35 12.04
C SER A 13 -3.08 -4.46 11.02
N PHE A 14 -2.83 -4.13 9.74
CA PHE A 14 -2.43 -5.15 8.76
C PHE A 14 -1.12 -5.83 9.19
N ARG A 15 -0.11 -5.06 9.61
CA ARG A 15 1.16 -5.62 10.08
C ARG A 15 1.04 -6.55 11.28
N THR A 16 0.02 -6.38 12.13
CA THR A 16 -0.15 -7.21 13.32
C THR A 16 -1.07 -8.41 13.09
N THR A 17 -2.03 -8.33 12.17
CA THR A 17 -3.09 -9.35 12.03
C THR A 17 -3.01 -10.18 10.75
N SER A 18 -2.34 -9.69 9.71
CA SER A 18 -2.31 -10.38 8.42
C SER A 18 -1.12 -11.33 8.27
N GLY A 19 -1.25 -12.31 7.39
CA GLY A 19 -0.20 -13.31 7.16
C GLY A 19 0.87 -12.91 6.15
N LEU A 20 0.53 -12.06 5.18
CA LEU A 20 1.36 -11.76 4.00
C LEU A 20 2.16 -10.46 4.18
N GLU A 21 1.48 -9.37 4.54
CA GLU A 21 2.06 -8.04 4.66
C GLU A 21 3.26 -7.97 5.60
N PRO A 22 3.28 -8.62 6.78
CA PRO A 22 4.44 -8.59 7.67
C PRO A 22 5.64 -9.37 7.13
N ARG A 23 5.46 -10.20 6.11
CA ARG A 23 6.54 -10.98 5.48
C ARG A 23 7.09 -10.30 4.23
N LEU A 24 6.21 -9.67 3.46
CA LEU A 24 6.54 -9.13 2.15
C LEU A 24 6.67 -7.60 2.13
N LEU A 25 6.06 -6.88 3.07
CA LEU A 25 5.92 -5.43 3.04
C LEU A 25 6.24 -4.77 4.41
N ASP A 26 6.99 -5.45 5.28
CA ASP A 26 7.18 -4.99 6.67
C ASP A 26 7.86 -3.62 6.78
N ASN A 27 8.76 -3.31 5.84
CA ASN A 27 9.46 -2.03 5.75
C ASN A 27 8.70 -0.97 4.94
N LEU A 28 7.44 -1.21 4.56
CA LEU A 28 6.59 -0.23 3.90
C LEU A 28 6.22 0.91 4.85
N ARG A 29 6.37 2.15 4.36
CA ARG A 29 6.09 3.38 5.11
C ARG A 29 5.02 4.20 4.41
N VAL A 30 3.93 4.52 5.12
CA VAL A 30 2.93 5.48 4.64
C VAL A 30 3.42 6.89 4.91
N THR A 31 3.71 7.64 3.84
CA THR A 31 4.37 8.97 3.91
C THR A 31 3.39 10.12 3.85
N ALA A 32 2.27 9.97 3.13
CA ALA A 32 1.21 10.97 3.06
C ALA A 32 -0.15 10.33 2.83
N ALA A 33 -1.21 10.98 3.31
CA ALA A 33 -2.57 10.57 3.00
C ALA A 33 -3.52 11.76 2.98
N ARG A 34 -4.42 11.76 2.00
CA ARG A 34 -5.59 12.62 1.88
C ARG A 34 -6.78 11.77 1.44
N PRO A 35 -8.04 12.20 1.59
CA PRO A 35 -9.19 11.37 1.23
C PRO A 35 -9.09 10.83 -0.21
N GLY A 36 -9.06 9.52 -0.35
CA GLY A 36 -8.95 8.77 -1.60
C GLY A 36 -7.54 8.60 -2.17
N VAL A 37 -6.51 9.16 -1.53
CA VAL A 37 -5.12 9.08 -1.99
C VAL A 37 -4.15 8.82 -0.84
N VAL A 38 -3.33 7.79 -1.01
CA VAL A 38 -2.28 7.40 -0.06
C VAL A 38 -0.97 7.27 -0.82
N ASN A 39 0.07 7.85 -0.25
CA ASN A 39 1.45 7.68 -0.71
C ASN A 39 2.18 6.79 0.27
N PHE A 40 2.93 5.84 -0.27
CA PHE A 40 3.80 4.98 0.51
C PHE A 40 5.11 4.70 -0.23
N GLU A 41 6.10 4.33 0.56
CA GLU A 41 7.43 3.96 0.13
C GLU A 41 7.76 2.54 0.61
N LEU A 42 8.46 1.79 -0.23
CA LEU A 42 9.02 0.48 0.10
C LEU A 42 10.47 0.46 -0.33
N ASP A 43 11.39 0.14 0.58
CA ASP A 43 12.76 -0.14 0.19
C ASP A 43 12.80 -1.55 -0.39
N ILE A 44 13.16 -1.67 -1.66
CA ILE A 44 13.20 -2.97 -2.34
C ILE A 44 14.36 -3.80 -1.79
N GLN A 45 14.07 -5.04 -1.43
CA GLN A 45 15.02 -6.04 -0.93
C GLN A 45 14.98 -7.29 -1.81
N LYS A 46 15.85 -8.26 -1.54
CA LYS A 46 15.96 -9.46 -2.39
C LYS A 46 14.65 -10.22 -2.49
N GLU A 47 13.90 -10.28 -1.39
CA GLU A 47 12.62 -10.95 -1.21
C GLU A 47 11.51 -10.31 -2.07
N HIS A 48 11.69 -9.04 -2.45
CA HIS A 48 10.76 -8.31 -3.30
C HIS A 48 11.03 -8.55 -4.79
N THR A 49 12.14 -9.20 -5.16
CA THR A 49 12.58 -9.37 -6.55
C THR A 49 12.29 -10.76 -7.10
N ASN A 50 12.19 -10.87 -8.43
CA ASN A 50 12.06 -12.15 -9.12
C ASN A 50 13.43 -12.75 -9.50
N ARG A 51 13.43 -13.87 -10.23
CA ARG A 51 14.65 -14.54 -10.70
C ARG A 51 15.58 -13.67 -11.56
N LEU A 52 15.06 -12.61 -12.17
CA LEU A 52 15.78 -11.65 -13.01
C LEU A 52 16.35 -10.48 -12.19
N GLY A 53 16.14 -10.44 -10.88
CA GLY A 53 16.62 -9.36 -10.02
C GLY A 53 15.82 -8.05 -10.12
N ILE A 54 14.69 -8.07 -10.81
CA ILE A 54 13.74 -6.93 -10.88
C ILE A 54 12.58 -7.16 -9.92
N LEU A 55 11.81 -6.11 -9.62
CA LEU A 55 10.65 -6.21 -8.75
C LEU A 55 9.67 -7.30 -9.22
N HIS A 56 9.31 -8.21 -8.31
CA HIS A 56 8.41 -9.31 -8.62
C HIS A 56 6.99 -8.77 -8.83
N GLY A 57 6.30 -9.24 -9.87
CA GLY A 57 4.93 -8.82 -10.15
C GLY A 57 3.96 -9.09 -8.99
N GLY A 58 4.19 -10.17 -8.24
CA GLY A 58 3.48 -10.48 -7.00
C GLY A 58 3.69 -9.45 -5.88
N THR A 59 4.89 -8.87 -5.74
CA THR A 59 5.13 -7.78 -4.76
C THR A 59 4.36 -6.53 -5.16
N ILE A 60 4.36 -6.19 -6.45
CA ILE A 60 3.54 -5.10 -6.98
C ILE A 60 2.05 -5.37 -6.70
N ALA A 61 1.56 -6.58 -7.01
CA ALA A 61 0.17 -6.99 -6.77
C ALA A 61 -0.24 -6.87 -5.29
N SER A 62 0.62 -7.29 -4.37
CA SER A 62 0.36 -7.12 -2.93
C SER A 62 0.31 -5.66 -2.50
N MET A 63 1.18 -4.81 -3.05
CA MET A 63 1.17 -3.37 -2.78
C MET A 63 -0.09 -2.70 -3.36
N VAL A 64 -0.59 -3.18 -4.50
CA VAL A 64 -1.87 -2.75 -5.09
C VAL A 64 -3.02 -3.01 -4.14
N ASP A 65 -3.10 -4.24 -3.67
CA ASP A 65 -4.18 -4.71 -2.80
C ASP A 65 -4.19 -3.99 -1.44
N LEU A 66 -3.01 -3.87 -0.83
CA LEU A 66 -2.83 -3.11 0.41
C LEU A 66 -3.18 -1.62 0.22
N GLY A 67 -2.64 -1.00 -0.84
CA GLY A 67 -2.99 0.38 -1.20
C GLY A 67 -4.51 0.53 -1.38
N GLY A 68 -5.15 -0.49 -1.97
CA GLY A 68 -6.59 -0.76 -2.00
C GLY A 68 -7.30 -0.28 -0.75
N SER A 69 -7.05 -1.04 0.29
CA SER A 69 -7.60 -0.88 1.64
C SER A 69 -7.20 0.44 2.30
N LEU A 70 -5.93 0.87 2.16
CA LEU A 70 -5.46 2.12 2.77
C LEU A 70 -6.12 3.37 2.17
N ALA A 71 -6.42 3.38 0.86
CA ALA A 71 -7.12 4.51 0.25
C ALA A 71 -8.59 4.58 0.69
N LEU A 72 -9.25 3.45 0.95
CA LEU A 72 -10.58 3.45 1.57
C LEU A 72 -10.52 3.96 3.02
N ALA A 73 -9.51 3.51 3.79
CA ALA A 73 -9.25 4.02 5.13
C ALA A 73 -9.06 5.55 5.12
N SER A 74 -8.39 6.10 4.11
CA SER A 74 -8.20 7.56 4.01
C SER A 74 -9.52 8.35 3.89
N ARG A 75 -10.63 7.70 3.51
CA ARG A 75 -11.99 8.27 3.48
C ARG A 75 -12.82 7.95 4.73
N GLY A 76 -12.21 7.37 5.76
CA GLY A 76 -12.86 7.01 7.02
C GLY A 76 -13.60 5.66 6.99
N LEU A 77 -13.33 4.80 6.00
CA LEU A 77 -13.96 3.49 5.87
C LEU A 77 -12.97 2.38 6.24
N PHE A 78 -13.36 1.49 7.15
CA PHE A 78 -12.63 0.26 7.49
C PHE A 78 -12.97 -0.91 6.54
N SER A 79 -13.39 -0.63 5.31
CA SER A 79 -13.68 -1.67 4.32
C SER A 79 -12.45 -2.00 3.49
N THR A 80 -12.27 -3.28 3.16
CA THR A 80 -11.37 -3.70 2.08
C THR A 80 -12.00 -3.34 0.75
N GLY A 81 -11.18 -2.94 -0.22
CA GLY A 81 -11.64 -2.49 -1.53
C GLY A 81 -10.67 -2.87 -2.62
N VAL A 82 -11.22 -3.51 -3.65
CA VAL A 82 -10.49 -3.81 -4.90
C VAL A 82 -10.17 -2.50 -5.59
N SER A 83 -8.97 -2.38 -6.16
CA SER A 83 -8.53 -1.15 -6.82
C SER A 83 -7.96 -1.39 -8.22
N THR A 84 -8.27 -0.46 -9.11
CA THR A 84 -8.07 -0.57 -10.56
C THR A 84 -6.91 0.25 -11.13
N ASP A 85 -6.30 1.19 -10.38
CA ASP A 85 -5.26 2.07 -10.93
C ASP A 85 -4.12 2.38 -9.93
N LEU A 86 -2.87 2.17 -10.38
CA LEU A 86 -1.64 2.61 -9.71
C LEU A 86 -0.67 3.26 -10.67
N ASN A 87 -0.01 4.31 -10.18
CA ASN A 87 1.17 4.86 -10.81
C ASN A 87 2.34 4.78 -9.81
N GLY A 88 3.43 4.15 -10.23
CA GLY A 88 4.62 3.95 -9.40
C GLY A 88 5.87 4.41 -10.14
N SER A 89 6.72 5.17 -9.46
CA SER A 89 8.05 5.56 -9.96
C SER A 89 9.11 4.88 -9.12
N TRP A 90 10.07 4.24 -9.79
CA TRP A 90 11.12 3.44 -9.17
C TRP A 90 12.48 4.06 -9.47
N HIS A 91 13.25 4.35 -8.44
CA HIS A 91 14.62 4.84 -8.61
C HIS A 91 15.59 3.81 -8.01
N ALA A 92 16.57 3.37 -8.81
CA ALA A 92 17.67 2.54 -8.35
C ALA A 92 18.77 3.45 -7.79
N THR A 93 19.21 3.23 -6.55
CA THR A 93 20.48 3.82 -6.09
C THR A 93 21.63 2.86 -6.39
N PRO A 94 22.77 3.32 -6.93
CA PRO A 94 23.88 2.45 -7.35
C PRO A 94 24.78 1.96 -6.19
N SER A 95 24.26 1.86 -4.97
CA SER A 95 25.05 1.47 -3.80
C SER A 95 25.08 -0.06 -3.60
N PRO A 96 26.15 -0.63 -3.00
CA PRO A 96 26.19 -2.05 -2.66
C PRO A 96 25.09 -2.36 -1.63
N GLY A 97 24.12 -3.18 -2.04
CA GLY A 97 22.83 -3.31 -1.36
C GLY A 97 21.79 -2.49 -2.11
N LEU A 98 21.09 -3.12 -3.05
CA LEU A 98 20.13 -2.45 -3.93
C LEU A 98 18.96 -1.90 -3.11
N HIS A 99 19.04 -0.64 -2.70
CA HIS A 99 17.92 0.12 -2.17
C HIS A 99 17.21 0.80 -3.35
N TYR A 100 16.14 0.20 -3.86
CA TYR A 100 15.23 0.95 -4.72
C TYR A 100 14.22 1.65 -3.82
N LEU A 101 14.09 2.96 -4.01
CA LEU A 101 13.00 3.74 -3.42
C LEU A 101 11.88 3.81 -4.45
N GLY A 102 10.77 3.15 -4.15
CA GLY A 102 9.53 3.24 -4.93
C GLY A 102 8.58 4.24 -4.30
N LEU A 103 8.15 5.26 -5.04
CA LEU A 103 7.00 6.09 -4.66
C LEU A 103 5.79 5.61 -5.43
N ILE A 104 4.77 5.17 -4.70
CA ILE A 104 3.48 4.83 -5.28
C ILE A 104 2.42 5.75 -4.72
N SER A 105 1.69 6.38 -5.63
CA SER A 105 0.48 7.13 -5.29
C SER A 105 -0.71 6.40 -5.85
N LYS A 106 -1.65 6.09 -4.97
CA LYS A 106 -2.88 5.42 -5.36
C LYS A 106 -4.03 6.40 -5.41
N HIS A 107 -4.74 6.42 -6.54
CA HIS A 107 -5.92 7.26 -6.73
C HIS A 107 -7.16 6.40 -6.85
N MET A 108 -8.08 6.52 -5.89
CA MET A 108 -9.38 5.85 -6.00
C MET A 108 -10.38 6.77 -6.69
N THR A 109 -10.77 6.41 -7.92
CA THR A 109 -11.67 7.18 -8.79
C THR A 109 -13.14 6.74 -8.69
N SER A 110 -13.44 5.58 -8.10
CA SER A 110 -14.79 5.01 -8.04
C SER A 110 -15.65 5.52 -6.87
N ASP A 111 -16.95 5.60 -7.13
CA ASP A 111 -18.00 6.00 -6.18
C ASP A 111 -18.06 5.04 -4.98
N VAL A 112 -17.92 5.60 -3.78
CA VAL A 112 -17.84 4.87 -2.51
C VAL A 112 -19.20 4.33 -2.07
N SER A 113 -20.28 4.72 -2.76
CA SER A 113 -21.64 4.23 -2.57
C SER A 113 -21.74 2.70 -2.61
N GLN A 114 -20.87 2.03 -3.38
CA GLN A 114 -20.83 0.57 -3.49
C GLN A 114 -20.25 -0.15 -2.26
N PHE A 115 -19.48 0.55 -1.41
CA PHE A 115 -18.86 0.00 -0.20
C PHE A 115 -19.67 0.29 1.09
N ARG A 116 -20.78 1.03 1.01
CA ARG A 116 -21.67 1.34 2.15
C ARG A 116 -22.46 0.12 2.69
N GLY A 117 -22.23 -1.09 2.18
CA GLY A 117 -23.05 -2.27 2.43
C GLY A 117 -22.67 -3.18 3.62
N LYS A 118 -21.62 -2.90 4.40
CA LYS A 118 -21.23 -3.76 5.55
C LYS A 118 -20.74 -3.00 6.78
N ASN A 119 -21.60 -2.16 7.36
CA ASN A 119 -21.53 -1.85 8.78
C ASN A 119 -22.76 -2.47 9.46
N ARG A 120 -22.63 -3.72 9.91
CA ARG A 120 -23.53 -4.33 10.91
C ARG A 120 -22.71 -5.27 11.78
N GLY A 121 -22.73 -5.02 13.10
CA GLY A 121 -22.16 -5.88 14.14
C GLY A 121 -21.02 -5.21 14.86
#